data_AF-A0A6V8NYQ4-F1
#
_entry.id   AF-A0A6V8NYQ4-F1
#
_cell.length_a   1.000
_cell.length_b   1.000
_cell.length_c   1.000
_cell.angle_alpha   90.00
_cell.angle_beta   90.00
_cell.angle_gamma   90.00
#
_symmetry.space_group_name_H-M   'P 1'
#
loop_
_entity.id
_entity.type
_entity.pdbx_description
1 polymer ?
#
loop_
_entity_poly.entity_id
_entity_poly.type
_entity_poly.pdbx_seq_one_letter_code
_entity_poly.pdbx_strand_id
1 'polypeptide(L)'
;MTDIHKAAEIKKDTENTEIKKVTGMSKVKDINEEISIERETDTIVVLDFGGQYSQLIARRVRECQVYSLLLSYDTPLAEIVKLRPKGIILSGGPASVQVEGAPKCDPHLFGLGIPVLGICYGLQLMAHLLGGKVTTSGISEYGKTELSLDARSSDDGSADTHSIFLFG
;
A
#
# COMPACT_ATOMS: atom_id res chain seq x y z
N MET A 1 -34.33 25.40 -11.91
CA MET A 1 -33.68 24.11 -11.59
C MET A 1 -33.35 24.12 -10.10
N THR A 2 -34.37 24.28 -9.24
CA THR A 2 -34.16 24.59 -7.82
C THR A 2 -35.24 24.06 -6.87
N ASP A 3 -36.17 23.22 -7.34
CA ASP A 3 -37.32 22.80 -6.52
C ASP A 3 -37.30 21.32 -6.09
N ILE A 4 -36.32 20.53 -6.54
CA ILE A 4 -36.18 19.11 -6.13
C ILE A 4 -35.23 18.97 -4.93
N HIS A 5 -34.22 19.84 -4.80
CA HIS A 5 -33.29 19.80 -3.68
C HIS A 5 -33.92 20.28 -2.36
N LYS A 6 -34.87 21.23 -2.42
CA LYS A 6 -35.53 21.77 -1.22
C LYS A 6 -36.53 20.79 -0.58
N ALA A 7 -37.17 19.94 -1.39
CA ALA A 7 -38.11 18.92 -0.90
C ALA A 7 -37.41 17.74 -0.21
N ALA A 8 -36.17 17.43 -0.58
CA ALA A 8 -35.37 16.35 0.04
C ALA A 8 -34.81 16.75 1.41
N GLU A 9 -34.54 18.05 1.62
CA GLU A 9 -34.02 18.61 2.86
C GLU A 9 -35.12 18.68 3.94
N ILE A 10 -36.32 19.13 3.55
CA ILE A 10 -37.49 19.22 4.45
C ILE A 10 -38.00 17.84 4.89
N LYS A 11 -37.92 16.82 4.02
CA LYS A 11 -38.29 15.44 4.42
C LYS A 11 -37.33 14.85 5.44
N LYS A 12 -36.02 15.08 5.30
CA LYS A 12 -35.00 14.61 6.25
C LYS A 12 -35.19 15.22 7.64
N ASP A 13 -35.59 16.49 7.72
CA ASP A 13 -35.81 17.18 8.99
C ASP A 13 -37.09 16.71 9.70
N THR A 14 -38.13 16.37 8.94
CA THR A 14 -39.41 15.91 9.49
C THR A 14 -39.29 14.47 10.01
N GLU A 15 -38.64 13.57 9.26
CA GLU A 15 -38.33 12.19 9.72
C GLU A 15 -37.41 12.18 10.94
N ASN A 16 -36.36 13.03 10.96
CA ASN A 16 -35.47 13.13 12.13
C ASN A 16 -36.19 13.64 13.38
N THR A 17 -37.22 14.48 13.21
CA THR A 17 -38.00 15.02 14.33
C THR A 17 -38.95 13.97 14.90
N GLU A 18 -39.54 13.12 14.06
CA GLU A 18 -40.38 12.00 14.51
C GLU A 18 -39.56 10.89 15.18
N ILE A 19 -38.39 10.54 14.62
CA ILE A 19 -37.49 9.53 15.20
C ILE A 19 -36.99 9.97 16.58
N LYS A 20 -36.61 11.24 16.75
CA LYS A 20 -36.20 11.82 18.05
C LYS A 20 -37.32 11.84 19.10
N LYS A 21 -38.59 11.82 18.67
CA LYS A 21 -39.76 11.86 19.57
C LYS A 21 -40.21 10.48 20.02
N VAL A 22 -40.03 9.46 19.17
CA VAL A 22 -40.39 8.06 19.46
C VAL A 22 -39.29 7.34 20.25
N THR A 23 -38.02 7.73 20.05
CA THR A 23 -36.89 7.18 20.80
C THR A 23 -36.32 8.23 21.75
N GLY A 24 -36.60 8.09 23.04
CA GLY A 24 -36.08 8.98 24.08
C GLY A 24 -34.58 9.25 23.88
N MET A 25 -34.20 10.53 23.93
CA MET A 25 -32.91 11.13 23.56
C MET A 25 -31.63 10.47 24.10
N SER A 26 -31.72 9.46 24.97
CA SER A 26 -30.56 8.70 25.43
C SER A 26 -30.14 7.59 24.46
N LYS A 27 -31.08 6.95 23.73
CA LYS A 27 -30.75 5.81 22.84
C LYS A 27 -30.14 6.22 21.51
N VAL A 28 -30.45 7.43 21.00
CA VAL A 28 -30.00 7.91 19.68
C VAL A 28 -28.49 8.22 19.65
N LYS A 29 -27.88 8.52 20.80
CA LYS A 29 -26.41 8.68 20.89
C LYS A 29 -25.69 7.34 20.75
N ASP A 30 -26.17 6.32 21.45
CA ASP A 30 -25.55 5.00 21.47
C ASP A 30 -25.56 4.34 20.06
N ILE A 31 -26.66 4.45 19.31
CA ILE A 31 -26.75 3.94 17.92
C ILE A 31 -25.85 4.72 16.94
N ASN A 32 -25.58 6.01 17.16
CA ASN A 32 -24.70 6.77 16.27
C ASN A 32 -23.21 6.50 16.55
N GLU A 33 -22.84 6.18 17.80
CA GLU A 33 -21.48 5.72 18.13
C GLU A 33 -21.23 4.28 17.62
N GLU A 34 -22.23 3.40 17.67
CA GLU A 34 -22.14 2.02 17.14
C GLU A 34 -22.13 1.94 15.60
N ILE A 35 -22.65 2.94 14.87
CA ILE A 35 -22.67 2.94 13.39
C ILE A 35 -21.39 3.54 12.77
N SER A 36 -20.51 4.13 13.58
CA SER A 36 -19.15 4.54 13.17
C SER A 36 -18.12 3.40 13.29
N ILE A 37 -18.49 2.18 12.91
CA ILE A 37 -17.50 1.17 12.53
C ILE A 37 -16.85 1.70 11.23
N GLU A 38 -15.87 2.58 11.37
CA GLU A 38 -14.75 2.63 10.44
C GLU A 38 -14.28 1.18 10.37
N ARG A 39 -14.64 0.48 9.29
CA ARG A 39 -13.97 -0.78 9.00
C ARG A 39 -12.53 -0.37 8.76
N GLU A 40 -11.69 -0.48 9.78
CA GLU A 40 -10.25 -0.31 9.66
C GLU A 40 -9.79 -1.48 8.80
N THR A 41 -9.88 -1.28 7.48
CA THR A 41 -9.45 -2.25 6.50
C THR A 41 -7.94 -2.19 6.44
N ASP A 42 -7.29 -3.30 6.73
CA ASP A 42 -5.86 -3.44 6.52
C ASP A 42 -5.52 -3.04 5.08
N THR A 43 -4.68 -2.02 4.96
CA THR A 43 -4.35 -1.37 3.70
C THR A 43 -2.87 -1.55 3.41
N ILE A 44 -2.56 -2.04 2.21
CA ILE A 44 -1.21 -2.05 1.66
C ILE A 44 -1.09 -0.98 0.58
N VAL A 45 -0.08 -0.14 0.68
CA VAL A 45 0.24 0.84 -0.36
C VAL A 45 1.30 0.26 -1.28
N VAL A 46 1.06 0.28 -2.58
CA VAL A 46 2.03 -0.07 -3.61
C VAL A 46 2.48 1.23 -4.27
N LEU A 47 3.75 1.59 -4.12
CA LEU A 47 4.36 2.73 -4.81
C LEU A 47 4.89 2.27 -6.18
N ASP A 48 4.37 2.89 -7.24
CA ASP A 48 4.69 2.58 -8.62
C ASP A 48 5.86 3.42 -9.13
N PHE A 49 6.95 2.75 -9.47
CA PHE A 49 8.16 3.32 -10.08
C PHE A 49 8.19 3.13 -11.61
N GLY A 50 7.05 2.86 -12.23
CA GLY A 50 6.89 2.66 -13.68
C GLY A 50 7.11 1.21 -14.13
N GLY A 51 7.00 0.25 -13.21
CA GLY A 51 7.18 -1.16 -13.50
C GLY A 51 5.98 -1.78 -14.20
N GLN A 52 6.22 -2.65 -15.19
CA GLN A 52 5.16 -3.36 -15.91
C GLN A 52 4.26 -4.24 -15.02
N TYR A 53 4.73 -4.58 -13.80
CA TYR A 53 4.04 -5.47 -12.87
C TYR A 53 3.36 -4.76 -11.69
N SER A 54 3.39 -3.43 -11.58
CA SER A 54 2.86 -2.72 -10.41
C SER A 54 1.37 -2.98 -10.18
N GLN A 55 0.57 -3.02 -11.24
CA GLN A 55 -0.85 -3.41 -11.16
C GLN A 55 -1.07 -4.87 -10.77
N LEU A 56 -0.18 -5.77 -11.23
CA LEU A 56 -0.23 -7.18 -10.85
C LEU A 56 0.08 -7.37 -9.37
N ILE A 57 1.06 -6.65 -8.83
CA ILE A 57 1.37 -6.65 -7.39
C ILE A 57 0.14 -6.23 -6.58
N ALA A 58 -0.48 -5.09 -6.91
CA ALA A 58 -1.70 -4.64 -6.24
C ALA A 58 -2.86 -5.65 -6.37
N ARG A 59 -2.99 -6.30 -7.54
CA ARG A 59 -3.97 -7.39 -7.71
C ARG A 59 -3.67 -8.59 -6.80
N ARG A 60 -2.41 -9.02 -6.67
CA ARG A 60 -2.03 -10.17 -5.83
C ARG A 60 -2.30 -9.91 -4.35
N VAL A 61 -2.06 -8.69 -3.88
CA VAL A 61 -2.44 -8.28 -2.51
C VAL A 61 -3.96 -8.42 -2.30
N ARG A 62 -4.78 -8.00 -3.27
CA ARG A 62 -6.24 -8.17 -3.19
C ARG A 62 -6.69 -9.62 -3.25
N GLU A 63 -5.98 -10.47 -3.98
CA GLU A 63 -6.22 -11.92 -3.98
C GLU A 63 -5.94 -12.55 -2.61
N CYS A 64 -5.07 -11.93 -1.79
CA CYS A 64 -4.86 -12.27 -0.38
C CYS A 64 -5.90 -11.65 0.58
N GLN A 65 -7.01 -11.12 0.06
CA GLN A 65 -8.10 -10.50 0.84
C GLN A 65 -7.71 -9.24 1.62
N VAL A 66 -6.62 -8.57 1.23
CA VAL A 66 -6.17 -7.31 1.83
C VAL A 66 -6.46 -6.14 0.87
N TYR A 67 -6.88 -4.99 1.39
CA TYR A 67 -7.11 -3.81 0.55
C TYR A 67 -5.77 -3.25 0.06
N SER A 68 -5.69 -2.84 -1.20
CA SER A 68 -4.46 -2.29 -1.77
C SER A 68 -4.72 -1.00 -2.56
N LEU A 69 -3.85 -0.01 -2.37
CA LEU A 69 -3.81 1.21 -3.17
C LEU A 69 -2.54 1.24 -4.02
N LEU A 70 -2.68 1.54 -5.31
CA LEU A 70 -1.56 1.80 -6.20
C LEU A 70 -1.39 3.31 -6.32
N LEU A 71 -0.24 3.83 -5.90
CA LEU A 71 0.08 5.26 -5.89
C LEU A 71 1.38 5.49 -6.66
N SER A 72 1.57 6.70 -7.17
CA SER A 72 2.83 7.09 -7.83
C SER A 72 3.97 7.17 -6.82
N TYR A 73 5.21 6.87 -7.23
CA TYR A 73 6.38 6.94 -6.34
C TYR A 73 6.63 8.33 -5.73
N ASP A 74 6.18 9.39 -6.41
CA ASP A 74 6.33 10.80 -6.00
C ASP A 74 5.19 11.28 -5.08
N THR A 75 4.28 10.38 -4.70
CA THR A 75 3.19 10.70 -3.77
C THR A 75 3.77 11.25 -2.45
N PRO A 76 3.31 12.41 -1.97
CA PRO A 76 3.83 13.01 -0.74
C PRO A 76 3.67 12.07 0.45
N LEU A 77 4.71 11.99 1.30
CA LEU A 77 4.70 11.12 2.49
C LEU A 77 3.49 11.39 3.41
N ALA A 78 3.10 12.66 3.54
CA ALA A 78 1.94 13.06 4.34
C ALA A 78 0.62 12.45 3.82
N GLU A 79 0.48 12.23 2.51
CA GLU A 79 -0.69 11.56 1.94
C GLU A 79 -0.66 10.07 2.23
N ILE A 80 0.51 9.44 2.11
CA ILE A 80 0.70 8.01 2.45
C ILE A 80 0.35 7.75 3.92
N VAL A 81 0.82 8.60 4.84
CA VAL A 81 0.56 8.45 6.28
C VAL A 81 -0.92 8.55 6.62
N LYS A 82 -1.68 9.42 5.93
CA LYS A 82 -3.14 9.54 6.13
C LYS A 82 -3.90 8.26 5.82
N LEU A 83 -3.33 7.39 4.98
CA LEU A 83 -3.93 6.10 4.63
C LEU A 83 -3.73 5.03 5.71
N ARG A 84 -2.90 5.30 6.74
CA ARG A 84 -2.56 4.36 7.81
C ARG A 84 -2.18 2.95 7.29
N PRO A 85 -1.24 2.83 6.33
CA PRO A 85 -0.97 1.54 5.72
C PRO A 85 -0.35 0.57 6.75
N LYS A 86 -0.75 -0.70 6.68
CA LYS A 86 -0.14 -1.80 7.43
C LYS A 86 1.17 -2.28 6.81
N GLY A 87 1.40 -1.93 5.54
CA GLY A 87 2.62 -2.26 4.82
C GLY A 87 2.74 -1.47 3.53
N ILE A 88 3.97 -1.32 3.04
CA ILE A 88 4.30 -0.60 1.82
C ILE A 88 5.10 -1.52 0.90
N ILE A 89 4.74 -1.56 -0.39
CA ILE A 89 5.49 -2.27 -1.42
C ILE A 89 6.07 -1.23 -2.38
N LEU A 90 7.40 -1.25 -2.56
CA LEU A 90 8.10 -0.48 -3.58
C LEU A 90 8.21 -1.35 -4.84
N SER A 91 7.54 -0.96 -5.93
CA SER A 91 7.52 -1.75 -7.15
C SER A 91 8.88 -1.77 -7.87
N GLY A 92 8.98 -2.64 -8.88
CA GLY A 92 10.01 -2.51 -9.89
C GLY A 92 9.81 -1.27 -10.77
N GLY A 93 10.79 -1.00 -11.62
CA GLY A 93 10.79 0.09 -12.59
C GLY A 93 11.93 -0.09 -13.59
N PRO A 94 11.87 0.56 -14.76
CA PRO A 94 12.89 0.42 -15.81
C PRO A 94 14.14 1.27 -15.54
N ALA A 95 14.10 2.14 -14.53
CA ALA A 95 15.20 3.03 -14.19
C ALA A 95 16.35 2.30 -13.49
N SER A 96 17.53 2.92 -13.48
CA SER A 96 18.65 2.52 -12.63
C SER A 96 18.81 3.52 -11.49
N VAL A 97 18.91 3.03 -10.26
CA VAL A 97 18.97 3.88 -9.04
C VAL A 97 20.19 4.81 -9.01
N GLN A 98 21.24 4.47 -9.75
CA GLN A 98 22.50 5.22 -9.78
C GLN A 98 22.45 6.44 -10.72
N VAL A 99 21.43 6.55 -11.57
CA VAL A 99 21.31 7.65 -12.54
C VAL A 99 20.76 8.89 -11.85
N GLU A 100 21.30 10.06 -12.21
CA GLU A 100 20.79 11.34 -11.73
C GLU A 100 19.32 11.53 -12.13
N GLY A 101 18.48 11.98 -11.20
CA GLY A 101 17.04 12.13 -11.43
C GLY A 101 16.26 10.81 -11.47
N ALA A 102 16.86 9.67 -11.11
CA ALA A 102 16.12 8.42 -10.99
C ALA A 102 14.93 8.56 -10.01
N PRO A 103 13.79 7.88 -10.26
CA PRO A 103 12.61 7.90 -9.40
C PRO A 103 12.90 7.53 -7.94
N LYS A 104 12.56 8.39 -6.97
CA LYS A 104 12.82 8.16 -5.55
C LYS A 104 11.59 8.49 -4.72
N CYS A 105 11.32 7.68 -3.70
CA CYS A 105 10.37 8.03 -2.64
C CYS A 105 11.06 8.85 -1.54
N ASP A 106 10.26 9.44 -0.64
CA ASP A 106 10.77 10.13 0.54
C ASP A 106 11.50 9.14 1.49
N PRO A 107 12.79 9.33 1.81
CA PRO A 107 13.53 8.44 2.70
C PRO A 107 12.95 8.31 4.12
N HIS A 108 12.20 9.32 4.60
CA HIS A 108 11.56 9.26 5.91
C HIS A 108 10.49 8.15 5.98
N LEU A 109 10.03 7.63 4.85
CA LEU A 109 9.14 6.48 4.76
C LEU A 109 9.67 5.28 5.56
N PHE A 110 10.98 5.01 5.53
CA PHE A 110 11.59 3.89 6.26
C PHE A 110 11.64 4.11 7.78
N GLY A 111 11.47 5.35 8.24
CA GLY A 111 11.42 5.71 9.66
C GLY A 111 10.03 5.58 10.30
N LEU A 112 8.99 5.26 9.52
CA LEU A 112 7.61 5.20 10.02
C LEU A 112 7.27 3.97 10.88
N GLY A 113 8.18 2.99 10.96
CA GLY A 113 7.90 1.72 11.66
C GLY A 113 6.90 0.81 10.93
N ILE A 114 6.61 1.11 9.66
CA ILE A 114 5.72 0.33 8.79
C ILE A 114 6.58 -0.65 7.98
N PRO A 115 6.23 -1.95 7.88
CA PRO A 115 6.95 -2.91 7.05
C PRO A 115 7.03 -2.48 5.58
N VAL A 116 8.22 -2.57 4.99
CA VAL A 116 8.47 -2.22 3.58
C VAL A 116 9.05 -3.40 2.82
N LEU A 117 8.44 -3.74 1.69
CA LEU A 117 8.95 -4.74 0.73
C LEU A 117 9.42 -4.03 -0.54
N GLY A 118 10.69 -4.20 -0.91
CA GLY A 118 11.22 -3.74 -2.20
C GLY A 118 11.27 -4.86 -3.23
N ILE A 119 10.81 -4.59 -4.46
CA ILE A 119 10.87 -5.54 -5.58
C ILE A 119 11.71 -4.94 -6.71
N CYS A 120 12.76 -5.65 -7.14
CA CYS A 120 13.66 -5.22 -8.22
C CYS A 120 14.19 -3.78 -7.98
N TYR A 121 13.78 -2.80 -8.78
CA TYR A 121 14.14 -1.38 -8.56
C TYR A 121 13.84 -0.92 -7.12
N GLY A 122 12.68 -1.27 -6.55
CA GLY A 122 12.34 -0.91 -5.18
C GLY A 122 13.30 -1.49 -4.14
N LEU A 123 13.83 -2.70 -4.38
CA LEU A 123 14.87 -3.31 -3.54
C LEU A 123 16.19 -2.55 -3.66
N GLN A 124 16.61 -2.20 -4.88
CA GLN A 124 17.82 -1.42 -5.12
C GLN A 124 17.72 -0.02 -4.49
N LEU A 125 16.58 0.63 -4.63
CA LEU A 125 16.30 1.93 -4.02
C LEU A 125 16.36 1.86 -2.50
N MET A 126 15.71 0.87 -1.89
CA MET A 126 15.77 0.66 -0.45
C MET A 126 17.21 0.44 0.03
N ALA A 127 17.97 -0.42 -0.64
CA ALA A 127 19.38 -0.66 -0.30
C ALA A 127 20.19 0.64 -0.40
N HIS A 128 20.01 1.43 -1.45
CA HIS A 128 20.72 2.70 -1.64
C HIS A 128 20.38 3.74 -0.57
N LEU A 129 19.08 3.95 -0.28
CA LEU A 129 18.62 4.96 0.68
C LEU A 129 18.96 4.60 2.14
N LEU A 130 19.09 3.31 2.46
CA LEU A 130 19.49 2.83 3.78
C LEU A 130 21.02 2.71 3.94
N GLY A 131 21.81 3.29 3.04
CA GLY A 131 23.27 3.35 3.13
C GLY A 131 24.01 2.11 2.61
N GLY A 132 23.30 1.17 2.00
CA GLY A 132 23.88 0.05 1.27
C GLY A 132 24.48 0.47 -0.08
N LYS A 133 25.23 -0.45 -0.70
CA LYS A 133 25.86 -0.23 -2.01
C LYS A 133 25.12 -1.03 -3.07
N VAL A 134 24.65 -0.35 -4.11
CA VAL A 134 24.13 -0.97 -5.34
C VAL A 134 25.22 -0.87 -6.40
N THR A 135 25.49 -1.98 -7.09
CA THR A 135 26.47 -2.06 -8.17
C THR A 135 25.81 -2.60 -9.42
N THR A 136 26.21 -2.09 -10.57
CA THR A 136 25.84 -2.67 -11.86
C THR A 136 26.59 -3.99 -12.07
N SER A 137 25.88 -5.00 -12.54
CA SER A 137 26.50 -6.17 -13.18
C SER A 137 26.83 -5.82 -14.62
N GLY A 138 27.92 -6.36 -15.15
CA GLY A 138 28.25 -6.24 -16.59
C GLY A 138 27.36 -7.07 -17.50
N ILE A 139 26.45 -7.86 -16.92
CA ILE A 139 25.55 -8.78 -17.61
C ILE A 139 24.13 -8.49 -17.12
N SER A 140 23.21 -8.32 -18.07
CA SER A 140 21.78 -8.27 -17.78
C SER A 140 21.23 -9.67 -17.62
N GLU A 141 20.56 -9.94 -16.51
CA GLU A 141 19.99 -11.24 -16.15
C GLU A 141 18.46 -11.14 -16.13
N TYR A 142 17.82 -11.83 -17.07
CA TYR A 142 16.37 -11.85 -17.20
C TYR A 142 15.90 -13.28 -17.42
N GLY A 143 15.06 -13.78 -16.52
CA GLY A 143 14.41 -15.08 -16.71
C GLY A 143 14.33 -15.94 -15.46
N LYS A 144 13.84 -17.17 -15.67
CA LYS A 144 13.70 -18.16 -14.62
C LYS A 144 15.09 -18.55 -14.10
N THR A 145 15.28 -18.42 -12.80
CA THR A 145 16.53 -18.71 -12.10
C THR A 145 16.22 -19.46 -10.81
N GLU A 146 17.08 -20.39 -10.41
CA GLU A 146 16.95 -21.09 -9.13
C GLU A 146 17.63 -20.28 -8.03
N LEU A 147 16.87 -19.93 -6.99
CA LEU A 147 17.35 -19.26 -5.79
C LEU A 147 17.52 -20.29 -4.67
N SER A 148 18.73 -20.39 -4.12
CA SER A 148 18.98 -21.17 -2.91
C SER A 148 18.92 -20.25 -1.69
N LEU A 149 18.10 -20.61 -0.71
CA LEU A 149 18.00 -19.88 0.56
C LEU A 149 18.94 -20.51 1.58
N ASP A 150 19.73 -19.67 2.27
CA ASP A 150 20.54 -20.12 3.39
C ASP A 150 19.64 -20.50 4.57
N ALA A 151 19.92 -21.64 5.21
CA ALA A 151 19.11 -22.30 6.24
C ALA A 151 18.78 -21.46 7.50
N ARG A 152 19.29 -20.23 7.63
CA ARG A 152 18.91 -19.31 8.71
C ARG A 152 17.56 -18.62 8.48
N SER A 153 16.99 -18.74 7.26
CA SER A 153 15.68 -18.18 6.91
C SER A 153 14.57 -19.22 6.70
N SER A 154 14.88 -20.51 6.75
CA SER A 154 13.89 -21.60 6.73
C SER A 154 13.64 -22.07 8.17
N ASP A 155 12.37 -22.15 8.58
CA ASP A 155 11.96 -22.54 9.94
C ASP A 155 12.38 -23.97 10.33
N ASP A 156 12.86 -24.78 9.37
CA ASP A 156 13.27 -26.17 9.56
C ASP A 156 14.77 -26.46 9.32
N GLY A 157 15.56 -25.44 8.97
CA GLY A 157 17.01 -25.58 8.76
C GLY A 157 17.42 -26.37 7.50
N SER A 158 16.48 -26.66 6.58
CA SER A 158 16.79 -27.27 5.29
C SER A 158 17.12 -26.20 4.23
N ALA A 159 17.97 -26.55 3.27
CA ALA A 159 18.32 -25.66 2.16
C ALA A 159 17.22 -25.73 1.11
N ASP A 160 16.36 -24.72 1.07
CA ASP A 160 15.26 -24.64 0.13
C ASP A 160 15.69 -24.00 -1.19
N THR A 161 15.36 -24.66 -2.29
CA THR A 161 15.55 -24.12 -3.65
C THR A 161 14.22 -23.68 -4.22
N HIS A 162 14.16 -22.43 -4.66
CA HIS A 162 12.96 -21.80 -5.20
C HIS A 162 13.21 -21.27 -6.60
N SER A 163 12.36 -21.64 -7.56
CA SER A 163 12.36 -20.99 -8.87
C SER A 163 11.83 -19.55 -8.75
N ILE A 164 12.66 -18.57 -9.08
CA ILE A 164 12.29 -17.15 -9.16
C ILE A 164 12.37 -16.65 -10.60
N PHE A 165 11.79 -15.48 -10.86
CA PHE A 165 12.06 -14.74 -12.09
C PHE A 165 12.99 -13.58 -11.78
N LEU A 166 14.22 -13.66 -12.25
CA LEU A 166 15.27 -12.69 -11.98
C LEU A 166 15.19 -11.52 -12.97
N PHE A 167 15.46 -10.33 -12.45
CA PHE A 167 15.56 -9.08 -13.19
C PHE A 167 16.81 -8.34 -12.67
N GLY A 168 17.90 -8.34 -13.46
CA GLY A 168 19.22 -7.80 -13.10
C GLY A 168 19.92 -7.12 -14.27
#